data_AF-A0A6G1XA44-F1
#
_entry.id   AF-A0A6G1XA44-F1
#
_cell.length_a   1.000
_cell.length_b   1.000
_cell.length_c   1.000
_cell.angle_alpha   90.00
_cell.angle_beta   90.00
_cell.angle_gamma   90.00
#
_symmetry.space_group_name_H-M   'P 1'
#
loop_
_entity.id
_entity.type
_entity.pdbx_description
1 polymer ?
#
loop_
_entity_poly.entity_id
_entity_poly.type
_entity_poly.pdbx_seq_one_letter_code
_entity_poly.pdbx_strand_id
1 'polypeptide(L)'
;MDIVVPDAVKQQYIHPKIVEELENGIVSEETKSRFFEIIQDMNHFNHIDGIILGCTELPMLIKDGDIALPILDTKDIHVEKIVDSMFS
;
A
#
# COMPACT_ATOMS: atom_id res chain seq x y z
N MET A 1 -14.91 -12.32 0.29
CA MET A 1 -13.78 -11.37 0.30
C MET A 1 -14.32 -10.10 -0.30
N ASP A 2 -14.43 -9.07 0.51
CA ASP A 2 -14.94 -7.77 0.10
C ASP A 2 -13.74 -6.84 -0.05
N ILE A 3 -13.77 -6.00 -1.09
CA ILE A 3 -12.69 -5.05 -1.38
C ILE A 3 -13.24 -3.66 -1.18
N VAL A 4 -12.54 -2.88 -0.38
CA VAL A 4 -12.78 -1.44 -0.25
C VAL A 4 -11.58 -0.70 -0.82
N VAL A 5 -11.85 0.43 -1.46
CA VAL A 5 -10.83 1.31 -2.04
C VAL A 5 -10.96 2.70 -1.41
N PRO A 6 -9.88 3.51 -1.40
CA PRO A 6 -10.00 4.90 -1.02
C PRO A 6 -11.05 5.61 -1.88
N ASP A 7 -11.80 6.57 -1.33
CA ASP A 7 -12.75 7.35 -2.12
C ASP A 7 -12.05 8.22 -3.20
N ALA A 8 -12.84 8.86 -4.07
CA ALA A 8 -12.31 9.64 -5.18
C ALA A 8 -11.39 10.79 -4.75
N VAL A 9 -11.65 11.43 -3.60
CA VAL A 9 -10.81 12.54 -3.09
C VAL A 9 -9.47 11.99 -2.63
N LYS A 10 -9.47 10.86 -1.91
CA LYS A 10 -8.25 10.19 -1.49
C LYS A 10 -7.44 9.69 -2.70
N GLN A 11 -8.10 9.13 -3.72
CA GLN A 11 -7.43 8.69 -4.94
C GLN A 11 -6.77 9.84 -5.72
N GLN A 12 -7.44 11.00 -5.78
CA GLN A 12 -6.87 12.22 -6.39
C GLN A 12 -5.61 12.71 -5.68
N TYR A 13 -5.44 12.41 -4.39
CA TYR A 13 -4.21 12.66 -3.66
C TYR A 13 -3.16 11.56 -3.90
N ILE A 14 -3.57 10.29 -3.78
CA ILE A 14 -2.66 9.13 -3.87
C ILE A 14 -1.95 9.06 -5.22
N HIS A 15 -2.67 9.21 -6.32
CA HIS A 15 -2.11 8.96 -7.66
C HIS A 15 -0.94 9.92 -8.00
N PRO A 16 -1.07 11.25 -7.87
CA PRO A 16 0.05 12.16 -8.09
C PRO A 16 1.24 11.85 -7.17
N LYS A 17 1.01 11.46 -5.90
CA LYS A 17 2.11 11.12 -4.99
C LYS A 17 2.88 9.87 -5.43
N ILE A 18 2.20 8.87 -5.97
CA ILE A 18 2.86 7.70 -6.54
C ILE A 18 3.72 8.12 -7.76
N VAL A 19 3.13 8.83 -8.71
CA VAL A 19 3.80 9.18 -9.99
C VAL A 19 4.91 10.21 -9.82
N GLU A 20 4.67 11.26 -9.05
CA GLU A 20 5.60 12.40 -8.94
C GLU A 20 6.68 12.16 -7.88
N GLU A 21 6.38 11.40 -6.81
CA GLU A 21 7.35 11.12 -5.75
C GLU A 21 7.88 9.68 -5.81
N LEU A 22 7.03 8.68 -5.60
CA LEU A 22 7.49 7.31 -5.35
C LEU A 22 8.18 6.67 -6.55
N GLU A 23 7.63 6.84 -7.77
CA GLU A 23 8.25 6.36 -9.01
C GLU A 23 9.63 7.02 -9.27
N ASN A 24 9.86 8.21 -8.72
CA ASN A 24 11.14 8.91 -8.76
C ASN A 24 12.06 8.58 -7.58
N GLY A 25 11.68 7.63 -6.73
CA GLY A 25 12.46 7.23 -5.55
C GLY A 25 12.37 8.22 -4.37
N ILE A 26 11.44 9.17 -4.42
CA ILE A 26 11.29 10.22 -3.41
C ILE A 26 10.25 9.78 -2.38
N VAL A 27 10.61 9.81 -1.10
CA VAL A 27 9.70 9.57 0.01
C VAL A 27 9.73 10.78 0.93
N SER A 28 8.67 11.57 0.92
CA SER A 28 8.51 12.69 1.85
C SER A 28 7.75 12.26 3.11
N GLU A 29 8.12 12.84 4.25
CA GLU A 29 7.42 12.61 5.52
C GLU A 29 5.95 13.04 5.46
N GLU A 30 5.62 14.07 4.66
CA GLU A 30 4.25 14.51 4.41
C GLU A 30 3.44 13.43 3.69
N THR A 31 3.95 12.92 2.58
CA THR A 31 3.32 11.84 1.81
C THR A 31 3.16 10.61 2.68
N LYS A 32 4.20 10.22 3.42
CA LYS A 32 4.14 9.07 4.34
C LYS A 32 3.04 9.24 5.39
N SER A 33 3.00 10.40 6.05
CA SER A 33 2.00 10.71 7.08
C SER A 33 0.58 10.69 6.51
N ARG A 34 0.37 11.27 5.33
CA ARG A 34 -0.96 11.27 4.70
C ARG A 34 -1.42 9.88 4.25
N PHE A 35 -0.52 9.03 3.79
CA PHE A 35 -0.88 7.65 3.49
C PHE A 35 -1.30 6.89 4.75
N PHE A 36 -0.61 7.08 5.88
CA PHE A 36 -1.03 6.47 7.15
C PHE A 36 -2.39 6.97 7.63
N GLU A 37 -2.65 8.27 7.51
CA GLU A 37 -3.95 8.84 7.87
C GLU A 37 -5.09 8.28 7.01
N ILE A 38 -4.87 8.15 5.69
CA ILE A 38 -5.84 7.51 4.79
C ILE A 38 -6.13 6.07 5.23
N ILE A 39 -5.09 5.32 5.59
CA ILE A 39 -5.23 3.93 6.06
C ILE A 39 -6.02 3.87 7.37
N GLN A 40 -5.71 4.75 8.31
CA GLN A 40 -6.41 4.83 9.59
C GLN A 40 -7.88 5.18 9.42
N ASP A 41 -8.19 6.16 8.56
CA ASP A 41 -9.56 6.54 8.20
C ASP A 41 -10.31 5.34 7.60
N MET A 42 -9.71 4.67 6.61
CA MET A 42 -10.32 3.49 5.99
C MET A 42 -10.55 2.37 6.99
N ASN A 43 -9.59 2.12 7.89
CA ASN A 43 -9.78 1.12 8.94
C ASN A 43 -10.91 1.51 9.91
N HIS A 44 -11.00 2.79 10.27
CA HIS A 44 -12.03 3.29 11.17
C HIS A 44 -13.44 3.14 10.58
N PHE A 45 -13.62 3.48 9.29
CA PHE A 45 -14.94 3.47 8.65
C PHE A 45 -15.33 2.12 8.04
N ASN A 46 -14.35 1.33 7.59
CA ASN A 46 -14.62 0.08 6.87
C ASN A 46 -14.24 -1.17 7.66
N HIS A 47 -13.58 -1.06 8.82
CA HIS A 47 -13.11 -2.18 9.62
C HIS A 47 -12.31 -3.19 8.80
N ILE A 48 -11.26 -2.71 8.12
CA ILE A 48 -10.46 -3.54 7.21
C ILE A 48 -9.59 -4.52 7.99
N ASP A 49 -9.50 -5.76 7.50
CA ASP A 49 -8.68 -6.80 8.12
C ASP A 49 -7.22 -6.82 7.62
N GLY A 50 -6.90 -6.00 6.61
CA GLY A 50 -5.58 -5.95 5.99
C GLY A 50 -5.53 -4.99 4.81
N ILE A 51 -4.33 -4.77 4.29
CA ILE A 51 -4.07 -3.83 3.19
C ILE A 51 -3.32 -4.52 2.07
N ILE A 52 -3.73 -4.25 0.84
CA ILE A 52 -3.04 -4.71 -0.37
C ILE A 52 -2.16 -3.57 -0.88
N LEU A 53 -0.85 -3.81 -0.97
CA LEU A 53 0.07 -2.90 -1.66
C LEU A 53 0.04 -3.27 -3.16
N GLY A 54 -0.85 -2.60 -3.89
CA GLY A 54 -1.12 -2.87 -5.31
C GLY A 54 -0.10 -2.30 -6.30
N CYS A 55 0.79 -1.40 -5.84
CA CYS A 55 1.89 -0.86 -6.63
C CYS A 55 3.22 -1.25 -5.99
N THR A 56 4.23 -1.51 -6.81
CA THR A 56 5.56 -1.99 -6.38
C THR A 56 6.34 -0.97 -5.56
N GLU A 57 5.93 0.30 -5.60
CA GLU A 57 6.54 1.44 -4.93
C GLU A 57 5.97 1.67 -3.53
N LEU A 58 4.74 1.22 -3.24
CA LEU A 58 4.10 1.42 -1.92
C LEU A 58 4.89 0.82 -0.74
N PRO A 59 5.65 -0.29 -0.88
CA PRO A 59 6.56 -0.78 0.17
C PRO A 59 7.65 0.22 0.58
N MET A 60 7.91 1.27 -0.21
CA MET A 60 8.80 2.36 0.20
C MET A 60 8.20 3.23 1.31
N LEU A 61 6.87 3.33 1.38
CA LEU A 61 6.14 4.12 2.37
C LEU A 61 5.74 3.30 3.60
N ILE A 62 5.26 2.07 3.37
CA ILE A 62 4.58 1.26 4.38
C ILE A 62 5.25 -0.11 4.44
N LYS A 63 5.78 -0.45 5.61
CA LYS A 63 6.44 -1.74 5.88
C LYS A 63 5.72 -2.49 6.99
N ASP A 64 5.99 -3.78 7.09
CA ASP A 64 5.55 -4.59 8.22
C ASP A 64 5.98 -3.95 9.55
N GLY A 65 5.00 -3.76 10.44
CA GLY A 65 5.19 -3.11 11.74
C GLY A 65 4.96 -1.59 11.74
N ASP A 66 4.86 -0.91 10.59
CA ASP A 66 4.48 0.51 10.53
C ASP A 66 3.00 0.72 10.90
N ILE A 67 2.16 -0.29 10.67
CA ILE A 67 0.74 -0.30 11.00
C ILE A 67 0.36 -1.62 11.68
N ALA A 68 -0.74 -1.60 12.45
CA ALA A 68 -1.25 -2.78 13.15
C ALA A 68 -1.99 -3.78 12.26
N LEU A 69 -2.17 -3.46 10.97
CA LEU A 69 -2.89 -4.29 10.00
C LEU A 69 -1.91 -5.17 9.21
N PRO A 70 -2.28 -6.42 8.91
CA PRO A 70 -1.54 -7.25 7.95
C PRO A 70 -1.39 -6.55 6.59
N ILE A 71 -0.19 -6.68 6.02
CA ILE A 71 0.15 -6.12 4.72
C ILE A 71 0.30 -7.28 3.72
N LEU A 72 -0.29 -7.12 2.54
CA LEU A 72 -0.11 -7.98 1.38
C LEU A 72 0.70 -7.22 0.33
N ASP A 73 2.02 -7.36 0.36
CA ASP A 73 2.89 -6.89 -0.73
C ASP A 73 2.72 -7.82 -1.93
N THR A 74 2.00 -7.34 -2.95
CA THR A 74 1.72 -8.11 -4.16
C THR A 74 2.99 -8.46 -4.94
N LYS A 75 4.04 -7.62 -4.86
CA LYS A 75 5.34 -7.87 -5.49
C LYS A 75 6.02 -9.07 -4.86
N ASP A 76 6.14 -9.06 -3.53
CA ASP A 76 6.86 -10.11 -2.79
C ASP A 76 6.11 -11.45 -2.90
N ILE A 77 4.79 -11.44 -2.74
CA ILE A 77 3.94 -12.65 -2.90
C ILE A 77 4.10 -13.23 -4.31
N HIS A 78 4.09 -12.39 -5.35
CA HIS A 78 4.27 -12.87 -6.73
C HIS A 78 5.68 -13.43 -6.96
N VAL A 79 6.72 -12.75 -6.49
CA VAL A 79 8.10 -13.21 -6.66
C VAL A 79 8.33 -14.54 -5.94
N GLU A 80 7.86 -14.68 -4.70
CA GLU A 80 7.92 -15.93 -3.94
C GLU A 80 7.24 -17.06 -4.72
N LYS A 81 6.02 -16.82 -5.22
CA LYS A 81 5.29 -17.85 -5.95
C LYS A 81 5.96 -18.25 -7.28
N ILE A 82 6.58 -17.30 -7.97
CA ILE A 82 7.34 -17.56 -9.19
C ILE A 82 8.54 -18.44 -8.87
N VAL A 83 9.33 -18.08 -7.86
CA VAL A 83 10.51 -18.84 -7.43
C VAL A 83 10.11 -20.26 -7.05
N ASP A 84 9.10 -20.43 -6.20
CA ASP A 84 8.60 -21.75 -5.81
C ASP A 84 8.22 -22.61 -7.02
N SER A 85 7.53 -22.02 -7.99
CA SER A 85 7.07 -22.72 -9.20
C SER A 85 8.21 -23.07 -10.15
N MET A 86 9.34 -22.37 -10.09
CA MET A 86 10.54 -22.67 -10.88
C MET A 86 11.33 -23.86 -10.33
N PHE A 87 11.21 -24.15 -9.03
CA PHE A 87 12.00 -25.18 -8.33
C PHE A 87 11.16 -26.37 -7.82
N SER A 88 9.84 -26.36 -8.07
CA SER A 88 8.91 -27.48 -7.84
C SER A 88 8.83 -28.43 -9.03
#